data_AF-A0A7W0Y6E2-F1
#
_entry.id   AF-A0A7W0Y6E2-F1
#
_cell.length_a   1.000
_cell.length_b   1.000
_cell.length_c   1.000
_cell.angle_alpha   90.00
_cell.angle_beta   90.00
_cell.angle_gamma   90.00
#
_symmetry.space_group_name_H-M   'P 1'
#
loop_
_entity.id
_entity.type
_entity.pdbx_description
1 polymer ?
#
loop_
_entity_poly.entity_id
_entity_poly.type
_entity_poly.pdbx_seq_one_letter_code
_entity_poly.pdbx_strand_id
1 'polypeptide(L)'
;MSTRPSLDFTRDAARLVVGSTTGVHIVTINGRQPAVEVPLPGVDEVLTVGDEVWAVVGEQLHRLTTTGDRVGTPITLPPGPGRLVRTSGRELAAVWSAAPASMLLAEGDGVAISTLPGDPDCVVPVSSARWLLCQRDRITLREASSVRWSTSIGGREDRVLDGSILFDGRSVALLVEQAGEANARQLVILGLREPIVQHRMTLAGVDSLRFASLRGFALLRAARRLLLVDLRFGRVVKEHDAEGDVADLAIDDSAQHIALRYHDHNEMILLDVRALLASPTRPKVIDESTPSAGDPVIETAAAPAIDPEPPAVAFHLGQVPLGSVVALVPRPVIQPTARGEAIALLERYRTLALALVGRSIAYAWDQGRLAFPTDGGLPFRTEVAGLLGRTEGLARADVQEAEQT
;
A
#
# COMPACT_ATOMS: atom_id res chain seq x y z
N MET A 1 25.61 -6.08 -4.11
CA MET A 1 24.42 -6.34 -3.27
C MET A 1 23.77 -7.58 -3.82
N SER A 2 23.52 -8.61 -2.98
CA SER A 2 22.80 -9.80 -3.45
C SER A 2 21.41 -9.38 -3.92
N THR A 3 21.02 -9.77 -5.13
CA THR A 3 19.66 -9.54 -5.64
C THR A 3 18.71 -10.18 -4.65
N ARG A 4 17.90 -9.37 -3.98
CA ARG A 4 16.91 -9.90 -3.06
C ARG A 4 15.77 -10.37 -3.94
N PRO A 5 15.52 -11.68 -4.01
CA PRO A 5 14.39 -12.12 -4.79
C PRO A 5 13.12 -11.48 -4.19
N SER A 6 12.12 -11.24 -5.02
CA SER A 6 10.95 -10.42 -4.68
C SER A 6 9.67 -11.21 -4.87
N LEU A 7 8.70 -10.98 -3.97
CA LEU A 7 7.38 -11.60 -3.98
C LEU A 7 6.31 -10.51 -4.01
N ASP A 8 5.31 -10.67 -4.87
CA ASP A 8 4.12 -9.82 -4.87
C ASP A 8 2.86 -10.56 -5.32
N PHE A 9 1.70 -10.14 -4.83
CA PHE A 9 0.41 -10.73 -5.22
C PHE A 9 -0.30 -9.85 -6.22
N THR A 10 -0.97 -10.45 -7.21
CA THR A 10 -1.90 -9.71 -8.06
C THR A 10 -3.01 -9.08 -7.21
N ARG A 11 -3.58 -7.98 -7.70
CA ARG A 11 -4.62 -7.22 -6.97
C ARG A 11 -5.84 -8.06 -6.55
N ASP A 12 -6.20 -9.05 -7.35
CA ASP A 12 -7.29 -9.99 -7.08
C ASP A 12 -6.90 -11.18 -6.20
N ALA A 13 -5.63 -11.23 -5.77
CA ALA A 13 -5.02 -12.32 -5.02
C ALA A 13 -5.18 -13.69 -5.68
N ALA A 14 -5.36 -13.75 -7.01
CA ALA A 14 -5.48 -15.00 -7.75
C ALA A 14 -4.11 -15.59 -8.11
N ARG A 15 -3.08 -14.74 -8.22
CA ARG A 15 -1.73 -15.13 -8.61
C ARG A 15 -0.69 -14.54 -7.66
N LEU A 16 0.38 -15.28 -7.49
CA LEU A 16 1.61 -14.87 -6.82
C LEU A 16 2.70 -14.72 -7.88
N VAL A 17 3.39 -13.59 -7.86
CA VAL A 17 4.49 -13.26 -8.76
C VAL A 17 5.80 -13.33 -7.99
N VAL A 18 6.78 -13.99 -8.59
CA VAL A 18 8.04 -14.35 -7.95
C VAL A 18 9.17 -13.94 -8.89
N GLY A 19 9.96 -12.96 -8.46
CA GLY A 19 11.23 -12.63 -9.08
C GLY A 19 12.32 -13.60 -8.62
N SER A 20 13.03 -14.20 -9.56
CA SER A 20 14.14 -15.11 -9.32
C SER A 20 15.37 -14.73 -10.16
N THR A 21 16.47 -15.45 -9.97
CA THR A 21 17.67 -15.27 -10.80
C THR A 21 17.49 -15.75 -12.23
N THR A 22 16.52 -16.64 -12.49
CA THR A 22 16.26 -17.20 -13.83
C THR A 22 15.16 -16.44 -14.58
N GLY A 23 14.25 -15.79 -13.87
CA GLY A 23 13.14 -15.09 -14.49
C GLY A 23 12.04 -14.66 -13.54
N VAL A 24 10.86 -14.45 -14.12
CA VAL A 24 9.62 -14.17 -13.39
C VAL A 24 8.75 -15.41 -13.43
N HIS A 25 8.33 -15.90 -12.26
CA HIS A 25 7.37 -16.99 -12.15
C HIS A 25 6.01 -16.44 -11.71
N ILE A 26 4.96 -16.79 -12.43
CA ILE A 26 3.58 -16.41 -12.11
C ILE A 26 2.81 -17.68 -11.73
N VAL A 27 2.51 -17.80 -10.45
CA VAL A 27 1.94 -19.00 -9.83
C VAL A 27 0.48 -18.74 -9.50
N THR A 28 -0.42 -19.62 -9.96
CA THR A 28 -1.85 -19.54 -9.60
C THR A 28 -2.06 -20.15 -8.22
N ILE A 29 -2.63 -19.38 -7.29
CA ILE A 29 -2.75 -19.77 -5.87
C ILE A 29 -3.61 -21.03 -5.66
N ASN A 30 -4.65 -21.20 -6.47
CA ASN A 30 -5.53 -22.38 -6.39
C ASN A 30 -4.99 -23.62 -7.12
N GLY A 31 -3.77 -23.56 -7.69
CA GLY A 31 -3.14 -24.67 -8.40
C GLY A 31 -3.86 -25.16 -9.67
N ARG A 32 -4.92 -24.46 -10.11
CA ARG A 32 -5.73 -24.86 -11.27
C ARG A 32 -5.02 -24.70 -12.61
N GLN A 33 -4.02 -23.82 -12.66
CA GLN A 33 -3.24 -23.55 -13.86
C GLN A 33 -1.76 -23.79 -13.54
N PRO A 34 -0.98 -24.34 -14.49
CA PRO A 34 0.45 -24.47 -14.33
C PRO A 34 1.09 -23.10 -14.11
N ALA A 35 2.18 -23.06 -13.35
CA ALA A 35 2.97 -21.85 -13.22
C ALA A 35 3.51 -21.43 -14.59
N VAL A 36 3.45 -20.13 -14.88
CA VAL A 36 4.08 -19.56 -16.06
C VAL A 36 5.46 -19.06 -15.68
N GLU A 37 6.49 -19.49 -16.41
CA GLU A 37 7.85 -18.98 -16.29
C GLU A 37 8.18 -18.11 -17.49
N VAL A 38 8.58 -16.87 -17.21
CA VAL A 38 9.06 -15.93 -18.23
C VAL A 38 10.57 -15.76 -18.04
N PRO A 39 11.41 -16.25 -18.99
CA PRO A 39 12.85 -16.15 -18.87
C PRO A 39 13.29 -14.68 -18.94
N LEU A 40 13.80 -14.19 -17.81
CA LEU A 40 14.26 -12.82 -17.57
C LEU A 40 15.41 -12.89 -16.56
N PRO A 41 16.60 -13.36 -16.96
CA PRO A 41 17.67 -13.61 -16.01
C PRO A 41 18.11 -12.33 -15.30
N GLY A 42 18.35 -12.43 -13.98
CA GLY A 42 18.78 -11.29 -13.16
C GLY A 42 17.66 -10.32 -12.79
N VAL A 43 16.46 -10.83 -12.46
CA VAL A 43 15.39 -9.98 -11.92
C VAL A 43 15.81 -9.41 -10.58
N ASP A 44 15.90 -8.09 -10.51
CA ASP A 44 16.20 -7.34 -9.28
C ASP A 44 14.93 -7.12 -8.46
N GLU A 45 13.80 -6.88 -9.14
CA GLU A 45 12.52 -6.58 -8.50
C GLU A 45 11.33 -6.96 -9.37
N VAL A 46 10.24 -7.41 -8.73
CA VAL A 46 8.92 -7.56 -9.34
C VAL A 46 7.86 -6.83 -8.54
N LEU A 47 6.89 -6.25 -9.24
CA LEU A 47 5.72 -5.61 -8.67
C LEU A 47 4.52 -5.86 -9.58
N THR A 48 3.37 -6.15 -9.01
CA THR A 48 2.10 -6.16 -9.75
C THR A 48 1.50 -4.76 -9.80
N VAL A 49 1.13 -4.32 -11.00
CA VAL A 49 0.57 -2.99 -11.25
C VAL A 49 -0.70 -3.18 -12.07
N GLY A 50 -1.86 -3.11 -11.40
CA GLY A 50 -3.14 -3.45 -12.02
C GLY A 50 -3.21 -4.92 -12.43
N ASP A 51 -3.35 -5.16 -13.73
CA ASP A 51 -3.38 -6.48 -14.39
C ASP A 51 -2.06 -6.83 -15.10
N GLU A 52 -1.00 -6.06 -14.82
CA GLU A 52 0.35 -6.28 -15.32
C GLU A 52 1.32 -6.70 -14.20
N VAL A 53 2.40 -7.34 -14.62
CA VAL A 53 3.58 -7.62 -13.84
C VAL A 53 4.73 -6.78 -14.37
N TRP A 54 5.28 -5.94 -13.52
CA TRP A 54 6.42 -5.09 -13.81
C TRP A 54 7.66 -5.71 -13.19
N ALA A 55 8.68 -5.94 -13.99
CA ALA A 55 9.92 -6.60 -13.57
C ALA A 55 11.13 -5.74 -13.96
N VAL A 56 12.03 -5.51 -13.02
CA VAL A 56 13.27 -4.75 -13.22
C VAL A 56 14.44 -5.70 -13.40
N VAL A 57 15.20 -5.53 -14.48
CA VAL A 57 16.44 -6.25 -14.77
C VAL A 57 17.53 -5.22 -15.07
N GLY A 58 18.44 -4.99 -14.13
CA GLY A 58 19.37 -3.87 -14.17
C GLY A 58 18.62 -2.53 -14.19
N GLU A 59 18.80 -1.77 -15.27
CA GLU A 59 18.10 -0.48 -15.48
C GLU A 59 16.91 -0.62 -16.44
N GLN A 60 16.49 -1.84 -16.78
CA GLN A 60 15.38 -2.08 -17.72
C GLN A 60 14.11 -2.48 -16.98
N LEU A 61 13.04 -1.73 -17.21
CA LEU A 61 11.68 -2.10 -16.83
C LEU A 61 11.06 -2.96 -17.94
N HIS A 62 10.73 -4.20 -17.61
CA HIS A 62 9.94 -5.10 -18.42
C HIS A 62 8.50 -5.12 -17.91
N ARG A 63 7.53 -5.01 -18.83
CA ARG A 63 6.10 -5.20 -18.53
C ARG A 63 5.64 -6.53 -19.10
N LEU A 64 4.91 -7.28 -18.30
CA LEU A 64 4.33 -8.56 -18.65
C LEU A 64 2.84 -8.51 -18.30
N THR A 65 2.01 -9.24 -19.05
CA THR A 65 0.65 -9.55 -18.59
C THR A 65 0.73 -10.51 -17.41
N THR A 66 -0.37 -10.65 -16.68
CA THR A 66 -0.47 -11.71 -15.66
C THR A 66 -0.34 -13.13 -16.25
N THR A 67 -0.48 -13.32 -17.57
CA THR A 67 -0.23 -14.60 -18.26
C THR A 67 1.21 -14.76 -18.74
N GLY A 68 2.09 -13.78 -18.52
CA GLY A 68 3.51 -13.83 -18.86
C GLY A 68 3.86 -13.30 -20.25
N ASP A 69 2.88 -12.82 -21.02
CA ASP A 69 3.12 -12.22 -22.33
C ASP A 69 3.76 -10.83 -22.15
N ARG A 70 4.70 -10.46 -23.03
CA ARG A 70 5.35 -9.14 -22.95
C ARG A 70 4.38 -8.04 -23.39
N VAL A 71 4.35 -6.94 -22.65
CA VAL A 71 3.60 -5.73 -22.98
C VAL A 71 4.59 -4.65 -23.41
N GLY A 72 4.50 -4.25 -24.68
CA GLY A 72 5.39 -3.24 -25.26
C GLY A 72 6.88 -3.60 -25.26
N THR A 73 7.72 -2.56 -25.40
CA THR A 73 9.18 -2.68 -25.36
C THR A 73 9.72 -2.37 -23.97
N PRO A 74 10.82 -3.00 -23.51
CA PRO A 74 11.49 -2.61 -22.27
C PRO A 74 11.90 -1.14 -22.28
N ILE A 75 11.89 -0.51 -21.11
CA ILE A 75 12.17 0.93 -20.96
C ILE A 75 13.30 1.12 -19.96
N THR A 76 14.24 2.00 -20.28
CA THR A 76 15.34 2.36 -19.38
C THR A 76 14.83 3.25 -18.23
N LEU A 77 15.01 2.78 -17.00
CA LEU A 77 14.75 3.51 -15.78
C LEU A 77 15.89 4.49 -15.47
N PRO A 78 15.63 5.55 -14.68
CA PRO A 78 16.70 6.34 -14.08
C PRO A 78 17.70 5.44 -13.33
N PRO A 79 19.01 5.69 -13.47
CA PRO A 79 20.04 4.82 -12.91
C PRO A 79 20.01 4.82 -11.38
N GLY A 80 20.56 3.75 -10.79
CA GLY A 80 20.76 3.62 -9.35
C GLY A 80 19.83 2.61 -8.67
N PRO A 81 20.09 2.29 -7.39
CA PRO A 81 19.31 1.32 -6.65
C PRO A 81 17.94 1.90 -6.27
N GLY A 82 16.91 1.50 -7.00
CA GLY A 82 15.53 1.88 -6.72
C GLY A 82 14.67 0.69 -6.30
N ARG A 83 13.44 1.01 -5.91
CA ARG A 83 12.35 0.07 -5.71
C ARG A 83 11.10 0.54 -6.44
N LEU A 84 10.30 -0.40 -6.91
CA LEU A 84 8.97 -0.17 -7.45
C LEU A 84 7.95 -0.08 -6.31
N VAL A 85 7.20 1.02 -6.27
CA VAL A 85 6.10 1.22 -5.31
C VAL A 85 4.81 1.47 -6.06
N ARG A 86 3.85 0.55 -5.97
CA ARG A 86 2.55 0.65 -6.67
C ARG A 86 1.73 1.85 -6.18
N THR A 87 1.05 2.52 -7.10
CA THR A 87 -0.03 3.46 -6.75
C THR A 87 -1.25 2.71 -6.19
N SER A 88 -2.08 3.40 -5.40
CA SER A 88 -3.32 2.80 -4.86
C SER A 88 -4.52 2.81 -5.83
N GLY A 89 -4.37 3.51 -6.96
CA GLY A 89 -5.44 3.77 -7.91
C GLY A 89 -5.79 2.57 -8.80
N ARG A 90 -6.57 2.85 -9.84
CA ARG A 90 -6.78 1.91 -10.97
C ARG A 90 -5.82 2.17 -12.12
N GLU A 91 -5.07 3.25 -12.04
CA GLU A 91 -4.06 3.63 -13.03
C GLU A 91 -2.92 2.62 -13.00
N LEU A 92 -2.42 2.26 -14.19
CA LEU A 92 -1.25 1.40 -14.34
C LEU A 92 0.01 2.23 -14.07
N ALA A 93 0.22 2.56 -12.79
CA ALA A 93 1.27 3.45 -12.36
C ALA A 93 1.97 2.98 -11.08
N ALA A 94 3.27 3.25 -11.03
CA ALA A 94 4.16 2.98 -9.91
C ALA A 94 5.20 4.09 -9.77
N VAL A 95 5.89 4.13 -8.64
CA VAL A 95 7.07 4.99 -8.44
C VAL A 95 8.32 4.14 -8.48
N TRP A 96 9.33 4.61 -9.20
CA TRP A 96 10.71 4.16 -9.06
C TRP A 96 11.42 5.02 -8.02
N SER A 97 11.86 4.41 -6.93
CA SER A 97 12.38 5.12 -5.76
C SER A 97 13.88 5.43 -5.81
N ALA A 98 14.58 5.17 -6.93
CA ALA A 98 15.99 5.58 -7.06
C ALA A 98 16.11 7.11 -7.05
N ALA A 99 17.32 7.65 -6.94
CA ALA A 99 17.56 9.09 -7.04
C ALA A 99 17.94 9.46 -8.50
N PRO A 100 17.16 10.29 -9.22
CA PRO A 100 15.96 10.98 -8.75
C PRO A 100 14.70 10.10 -8.82
N ALA A 101 13.83 10.24 -7.81
CA ALA A 101 12.60 9.46 -7.74
C ALA A 101 11.68 9.81 -8.91
N SER A 102 11.03 8.82 -9.51
CA SER A 102 10.25 9.03 -10.74
C SER A 102 8.91 8.32 -10.69
N MET A 103 7.86 9.00 -11.14
CA MET A 103 6.56 8.40 -11.43
C MET A 103 6.63 7.71 -12.79
N LEU A 104 6.12 6.48 -12.84
CA LEU A 104 6.01 5.65 -14.02
C LEU A 104 4.53 5.45 -14.31
N LEU A 105 4.06 5.87 -15.49
CA LEU A 105 2.66 5.74 -15.91
C LEU A 105 2.61 4.99 -17.24
N ALA A 106 1.96 3.83 -17.28
CA ALA A 106 1.77 3.11 -18.54
C ALA A 106 0.79 3.87 -19.45
N GLU A 107 1.19 4.01 -20.72
CA GLU A 107 0.45 4.67 -21.79
C GLU A 107 0.43 3.76 -23.02
N GLY A 108 -0.59 2.89 -23.10
CA GLY A 108 -0.64 1.80 -24.06
C GLY A 108 0.55 0.85 -23.88
N ASP A 109 1.34 0.68 -24.93
CA ASP A 109 2.54 -0.17 -24.93
C ASP A 109 3.78 0.53 -24.33
N GLY A 110 3.71 1.84 -24.06
CA GLY A 110 4.79 2.62 -23.47
C GLY A 110 4.63 2.88 -21.97
N VAL A 111 5.65 3.48 -21.36
CA VAL A 111 5.60 4.04 -19.99
C VAL A 111 6.16 5.46 -20.05
N ALA A 112 5.33 6.43 -19.68
CA ALA A 112 5.75 7.80 -19.44
C ALA A 112 6.48 7.88 -18.09
N ILE A 113 7.68 8.46 -18.10
CA ILE A 113 8.51 8.66 -16.90
C ILE A 113 8.51 10.15 -16.56
N SER A 114 8.11 10.49 -15.34
CA SER A 114 8.11 11.86 -14.82
C SER A 114 8.89 11.95 -13.52
N THR A 115 9.97 12.73 -13.52
CA THR A 115 10.79 12.95 -12.32
C THR A 115 10.00 13.70 -11.25
N LEU A 116 10.04 13.18 -10.03
CA LEU A 116 9.43 13.80 -8.86
C LEU A 116 10.34 14.90 -8.29
N PRO A 117 9.77 15.98 -7.72
CA PRO A 117 10.58 17.08 -7.22
C PRO A 117 11.32 16.71 -5.93
N GLY A 118 12.59 17.14 -5.84
CA GLY A 118 13.42 16.99 -4.65
C GLY A 118 14.19 15.67 -4.60
N ASP A 119 14.74 15.36 -3.42
CA ASP A 119 15.45 14.12 -3.11
C ASP A 119 14.79 13.50 -1.86
N PRO A 120 13.61 12.88 -2.02
CA PRO A 120 12.86 12.33 -0.90
C PRO A 120 13.52 11.04 -0.39
N ASP A 121 13.46 10.84 0.93
CA ASP A 121 13.86 9.57 1.55
C ASP A 121 12.91 8.44 1.19
N CYS A 122 11.62 8.76 1.05
CA CYS A 122 10.58 7.82 0.69
C CYS A 122 9.46 8.54 -0.07
N VAL A 123 8.89 7.87 -1.06
CA VAL A 123 7.72 8.33 -1.81
C VAL A 123 6.60 7.31 -1.64
N VAL A 124 5.43 7.77 -1.19
CA VAL A 124 4.23 6.93 -1.10
C VAL A 124 3.21 7.41 -2.13
N PRO A 125 3.05 6.72 -3.28
CA PRO A 125 2.14 7.15 -4.33
C PRO A 125 0.67 6.91 -3.95
N VAL A 126 -0.13 7.98 -3.98
CA VAL A 126 -1.59 7.91 -3.82
C VAL A 126 -2.23 7.54 -5.16
N SER A 127 -1.87 8.29 -6.20
CA SER A 127 -2.22 8.07 -7.61
C SER A 127 -1.07 8.57 -8.49
N SER A 128 -1.20 8.49 -9.81
CA SER A 128 -0.24 9.07 -10.76
C SER A 128 -0.04 10.58 -10.59
N ALA A 129 -1.08 11.29 -10.14
CA ALA A 129 -1.06 12.75 -9.97
C ALA A 129 -0.88 13.21 -8.51
N ARG A 130 -0.88 12.29 -7.54
CA ARG A 130 -0.85 12.61 -6.11
C ARG A 130 0.05 11.65 -5.35
N TRP A 131 0.96 12.18 -4.57
CA TRP A 131 1.93 11.37 -3.81
C TRP A 131 2.35 12.09 -2.52
N LEU A 132 2.80 11.31 -1.55
CA LEU A 132 3.49 11.81 -0.38
C LEU A 132 4.99 11.81 -0.65
N LEU A 133 5.63 12.94 -0.40
CA LEU A 133 7.09 13.03 -0.30
C LEU A 133 7.47 13.06 1.17
N CYS A 134 8.29 12.09 1.59
CA CYS A 134 8.86 12.03 2.92
C CYS A 134 10.32 12.41 2.84
N GLN A 135 10.72 13.46 3.56
CA GLN A 135 12.10 13.94 3.61
C GLN A 135 12.42 14.25 5.06
N ARG A 136 13.27 13.42 5.67
CA ARG A 136 13.52 13.36 7.12
C ARG A 136 12.20 13.22 7.88
N ASP A 137 11.96 14.10 8.84
CA ASP A 137 10.76 14.13 9.68
C ASP A 137 9.55 14.74 8.96
N ARG A 138 9.78 15.41 7.82
CA ARG A 138 8.75 16.16 7.10
C ARG A 138 8.06 15.31 6.04
N ILE A 139 6.74 15.28 6.12
CA ILE A 139 5.89 14.64 5.12
C ILE A 139 5.04 15.69 4.43
N THR A 140 5.02 15.63 3.11
CA THR A 140 4.29 16.58 2.28
C THR A 140 3.42 15.83 1.29
N LEU A 141 2.11 16.07 1.35
CA LEU A 141 1.19 15.59 0.33
C LEU A 141 1.16 16.58 -0.84
N ARG A 142 1.50 16.09 -2.04
CA ARG A 142 1.52 16.88 -3.26
C ARG A 142 0.49 16.40 -4.27
N GLU A 143 -0.02 17.35 -5.05
CA GLU A 143 -0.89 17.11 -6.20
C GLU A 143 -0.30 17.86 -7.40
N ALA A 144 0.21 17.14 -8.39
CA ALA A 144 0.91 17.64 -9.59
C ALA A 144 1.93 18.75 -9.28
N SER A 145 1.50 20.02 -9.26
CA SER A 145 2.32 21.21 -9.03
C SER A 145 2.16 21.83 -7.63
N SER A 146 1.16 21.43 -6.85
CA SER A 146 0.79 22.07 -5.59
C SER A 146 1.11 21.21 -4.37
N VAL A 147 1.32 21.86 -3.23
CA VAL A 147 1.39 21.22 -1.91
C VAL A 147 0.02 21.34 -1.26
N ARG A 148 -0.60 20.22 -0.94
CA ARG A 148 -1.91 20.18 -0.28
C ARG A 148 -1.80 20.39 1.22
N TRP A 149 -0.86 19.69 1.85
CA TRP A 149 -0.49 19.91 3.25
C TRP A 149 0.94 19.42 3.50
N SER A 150 1.50 19.86 4.62
CA SER A 150 2.81 19.43 5.10
C SER A 150 2.78 19.30 6.62
N THR A 151 3.36 18.25 7.17
CA THR A 151 3.43 17.98 8.62
C THR A 151 4.78 17.38 9.01
N SER A 152 5.08 17.36 10.31
CA SER A 152 6.14 16.52 10.89
C SER A 152 5.50 15.36 11.68
N ILE A 153 6.14 14.20 11.68
CA ILE A 153 5.63 12.98 12.35
C ILE A 153 6.45 12.50 13.53
N GLY A 154 7.59 13.13 13.81
CA GLY A 154 8.54 12.60 14.77
C GLY A 154 9.58 13.61 15.21
N GLY A 155 10.68 13.10 15.75
CA GLY A 155 11.87 13.89 16.00
C GLY A 155 12.46 14.37 14.67
N ARG A 156 13.21 15.48 14.73
CA ARG A 156 13.82 16.14 13.54
C ARG A 156 14.75 15.24 12.71
N GLU A 157 15.25 14.17 13.33
CA GLU A 157 16.19 13.22 12.72
C GLU A 157 15.51 11.89 12.34
N ASP A 158 14.22 11.73 12.63
CA ASP A 158 13.48 10.53 12.24
C ASP A 158 13.37 10.47 10.71
N ARG A 159 13.37 9.25 10.16
CA ARG A 159 13.37 9.01 8.71
C ARG A 159 12.27 8.04 8.32
N VAL A 160 11.46 8.39 7.32
CA VAL A 160 10.51 7.45 6.73
C VAL A 160 11.26 6.47 5.83
N LEU A 161 11.15 5.17 6.13
CA LEU A 161 11.79 4.10 5.37
C LEU A 161 10.88 3.52 4.28
N ASP A 162 9.58 3.42 4.58
CA ASP A 162 8.60 2.77 3.71
C ASP A 162 7.19 3.27 4.03
N GLY A 163 6.25 3.05 3.13
CA GLY A 163 4.85 3.36 3.39
C GLY A 163 3.89 2.83 2.34
N SER A 164 2.62 2.76 2.73
CA SER A 164 1.55 2.34 1.83
C SER A 164 0.25 3.07 2.12
N ILE A 165 -0.50 3.29 1.06
CA ILE A 165 -1.85 3.85 1.13
C ILE A 165 -2.80 2.79 1.65
N LEU A 166 -3.68 3.19 2.56
CA LEU A 166 -4.69 2.34 3.17
C LEU A 166 -6.09 2.82 2.84
N PHE A 167 -7.04 1.88 2.89
CA PHE A 167 -8.48 2.18 2.87
C PHE A 167 -8.90 3.04 1.69
N ASP A 168 -8.41 2.71 0.49
CA ASP A 168 -8.78 3.39 -0.75
C ASP A 168 -8.42 4.90 -0.73
N GLY A 169 -7.18 5.22 -0.35
CA GLY A 169 -6.69 6.59 -0.37
C GLY A 169 -7.12 7.48 0.80
N ARG A 170 -7.67 6.90 1.88
CA ARG A 170 -8.12 7.66 3.05
C ARG A 170 -7.04 7.87 4.10
N SER A 171 -6.11 6.93 4.23
CA SER A 171 -5.01 7.00 5.19
C SER A 171 -3.72 6.49 4.55
N VAL A 172 -2.60 6.78 5.19
CA VAL A 172 -1.29 6.22 4.85
C VAL A 172 -0.69 5.59 6.10
N ALA A 173 -0.08 4.42 5.95
CA ALA A 173 0.83 3.86 6.96
C ALA A 173 2.27 4.11 6.55
N LEU A 174 3.08 4.56 7.50
CA LEU A 174 4.49 4.87 7.31
C LEU A 174 5.32 4.11 8.33
N LEU A 175 6.39 3.48 7.87
CA LEU A 175 7.44 2.94 8.70
C LEU A 175 8.51 4.01 8.90
N VAL A 176 8.76 4.37 10.15
CA VAL A 176 9.63 5.48 10.54
C VAL A 176 10.77 4.89 11.36
N GLU A 177 12.00 5.16 10.97
CA GLU A 177 13.19 4.89 11.77
C GLU A 177 13.41 6.04 12.74
N GLN A 178 13.57 5.71 14.03
CA GLN A 178 13.85 6.70 15.05
C GLN A 178 15.34 6.97 15.13
N ALA A 179 15.73 8.24 15.22
CA ALA A 179 17.12 8.60 15.41
C ALA A 179 17.63 8.20 16.81
N GLY A 180 18.88 7.75 16.87
CA GLY A 180 19.58 7.46 18.14
C GLY A 180 19.31 6.09 18.76
N GLU A 181 18.31 5.34 18.29
CA GLU A 181 18.02 3.99 18.76
C GLU A 181 18.16 2.97 17.62
N ALA A 182 19.23 2.18 17.66
CA ALA A 182 19.47 1.15 16.66
C ALA A 182 18.29 0.18 16.60
N ASN A 183 17.67 0.04 15.43
CA ASN A 183 16.52 -0.83 15.15
C ASN A 183 15.20 -0.43 15.82
N ALA A 184 15.09 0.76 16.43
CA ALA A 184 13.80 1.27 16.88
C ALA A 184 13.04 1.86 15.68
N ARG A 185 11.88 1.28 15.40
CA ARG A 185 10.99 1.72 14.32
C ARG A 185 9.63 2.08 14.88
N GLN A 186 8.93 3.01 14.23
CA GLN A 186 7.55 3.31 14.51
C GLN A 186 6.70 3.04 13.27
N LEU A 187 5.54 2.43 13.47
CA LEU A 187 4.49 2.39 12.47
C LEU A 187 3.48 3.49 12.78
N VAL A 188 3.39 4.47 11.88
CA VAL A 188 2.56 5.66 12.04
C VAL A 188 1.45 5.63 10.98
N ILE A 189 0.20 5.79 11.40
CA ILE A 189 -0.96 5.83 10.53
C ILE A 189 -1.48 7.27 10.52
N LEU A 190 -1.54 7.90 9.34
CA LEU A 190 -1.96 9.28 9.14
C LEU A 190 -3.19 9.37 8.26
N GLY A 191 -4.08 10.30 8.58
CA GLY A 191 -5.13 10.73 7.65
C GLY A 191 -4.54 11.41 6.41
N LEU A 192 -5.08 11.11 5.24
CA LEU A 192 -4.63 11.74 3.98
C LEU A 192 -5.37 13.06 3.66
N ARG A 193 -6.58 13.24 4.19
CA ARG A 193 -7.34 14.49 4.05
C ARG A 193 -6.73 15.61 4.91
N GLU A 194 -6.43 15.27 6.14
CA GLU A 194 -5.80 16.11 7.17
C GLU A 194 -4.72 15.26 7.85
N PRO A 195 -3.52 15.81 8.12
CA PRO A 195 -2.37 15.05 8.60
C PRO A 195 -2.45 14.66 10.08
N ILE A 196 -3.60 14.13 10.51
CA ILE A 196 -3.86 13.67 11.88
C ILE A 196 -3.31 12.26 12.05
N VAL A 197 -2.45 12.07 13.06
CA VAL A 197 -1.99 10.75 13.51
C VAL A 197 -3.15 9.99 14.14
N GLN A 198 -3.54 8.89 13.52
CA GLN A 198 -4.58 7.99 14.03
C GLN A 198 -3.99 6.96 15.00
N HIS A 199 -2.87 6.36 14.61
CA HIS A 199 -2.18 5.36 15.41
C HIS A 199 -0.67 5.53 15.31
N ARG A 200 0.01 5.19 16.40
CA ARG A 200 1.47 5.10 16.48
C ARG A 200 1.82 3.87 17.28
N MET A 201 2.69 3.03 16.72
CA MET A 201 3.15 1.81 17.38
C MET A 201 4.67 1.74 17.30
N THR A 202 5.32 1.53 18.45
CA THR A 202 6.75 1.23 18.49
C THR A 202 6.99 -0.23 18.14
N LEU A 203 8.02 -0.47 17.34
CA LEU A 203 8.41 -1.76 16.80
C LEU A 203 9.91 -1.95 17.06
N ALA A 204 10.30 -3.13 17.56
CA ALA A 204 11.71 -3.44 17.85
C ALA A 204 12.23 -4.58 16.98
N GLY A 205 13.33 -4.37 16.26
CA GLY A 205 13.95 -5.44 15.46
C GLY A 205 13.11 -5.90 14.26
N VAL A 206 12.14 -5.10 13.82
CA VAL A 206 11.43 -5.34 12.55
C VAL A 206 12.41 -5.08 11.41
N ASP A 207 12.60 -6.04 10.52
CA ASP A 207 13.52 -5.95 9.39
C ASP A 207 12.78 -5.89 8.03
N SER A 208 11.51 -6.32 7.98
CA SER A 208 10.65 -6.31 6.79
C SER A 208 9.20 -6.01 7.14
N LEU A 209 8.48 -5.37 6.21
CA LEU A 209 7.10 -4.93 6.33
C LEU A 209 6.40 -5.11 4.98
N ARG A 210 5.16 -5.62 5.01
CA ARG A 210 4.24 -5.64 3.87
C ARG A 210 2.84 -5.22 4.31
N PHE A 211 2.09 -4.61 3.40
CA PHE A 211 0.77 -4.05 3.70
C PHE A 211 -0.32 -4.76 2.90
N ALA A 212 -1.37 -5.18 3.60
CA ALA A 212 -2.64 -5.56 2.99
C ALA A 212 -3.55 -4.33 2.94
N SER A 213 -3.31 -3.46 1.96
CA SER A 213 -3.84 -2.09 1.91
C SER A 213 -5.37 -1.98 1.95
N LEU A 214 -6.10 -2.94 1.36
CA LEU A 214 -7.57 -2.94 1.35
C LEU A 214 -8.14 -3.34 2.72
N ARG A 215 -7.49 -4.28 3.41
CA ARG A 215 -7.90 -4.70 4.75
C ARG A 215 -7.23 -3.92 5.88
N GLY A 216 -6.26 -3.08 5.61
CA GLY A 216 -5.52 -2.34 6.64
C GLY A 216 -4.83 -3.26 7.63
N PHE A 217 -4.21 -4.33 7.13
CA PHE A 217 -3.25 -5.09 7.92
C PHE A 217 -1.82 -4.77 7.49
N ALA A 218 -0.90 -4.93 8.42
CA ALA A 218 0.53 -5.04 8.13
C ALA A 218 1.03 -6.41 8.57
N LEU A 219 1.85 -7.03 7.73
CA LEU A 219 2.65 -8.20 8.09
C LEU A 219 4.08 -7.73 8.28
N LEU A 220 4.59 -7.88 9.51
CA LEU A 220 5.94 -7.50 9.88
C LEU A 220 6.76 -8.75 10.14
N ARG A 221 8.04 -8.71 9.78
CA ARG A 221 9.03 -9.73 10.15
C ARG A 221 10.06 -9.11 11.08
N ALA A 222 10.31 -9.79 12.18
CA ALA A 222 11.40 -9.52 13.12
C ALA A 222 12.17 -10.83 13.33
N ALA A 223 13.28 -11.00 12.60
CA ALA A 223 13.96 -12.29 12.47
C ALA A 223 12.98 -13.40 12.00
N ARG A 224 12.77 -14.44 12.82
CA ARG A 224 11.84 -15.53 12.52
C ARG A 224 10.39 -15.25 12.92
N ARG A 225 10.13 -14.14 13.61
CA ARG A 225 8.80 -13.81 14.12
C ARG A 225 8.03 -13.01 13.10
N LEU A 226 6.82 -13.45 12.79
CA LEU A 226 5.86 -12.76 11.96
C LEU A 226 4.79 -12.14 12.85
N LEU A 227 4.55 -10.84 12.68
CA LEU A 227 3.53 -10.09 13.40
C LEU A 227 2.48 -9.63 12.39
N LEU A 228 1.23 -10.01 12.61
CA LEU A 228 0.09 -9.48 11.87
C LEU A 228 -0.57 -8.38 12.71
N VAL A 229 -0.54 -7.16 12.21
CA VAL A 229 -1.03 -5.95 12.89
C VAL A 229 -2.26 -5.41 12.18
N ASP A 230 -3.33 -5.14 12.93
CA ASP A 230 -4.49 -4.39 12.43
C ASP A 230 -4.23 -2.89 12.57
N LEU A 231 -4.11 -2.22 11.42
CA LEU A 231 -3.79 -0.80 11.32
C LEU A 231 -4.99 0.10 11.62
N ARG A 232 -6.22 -0.43 11.64
CA ARG A 232 -7.42 0.33 12.05
C ARG A 232 -7.52 0.51 13.56
N PHE A 233 -6.90 -0.39 14.32
CA PHE A 233 -6.96 -0.38 15.78
C PHE A 233 -5.58 -0.18 16.40
N GLY A 234 -4.51 -0.20 15.60
CA GLY A 234 -3.13 -0.05 16.08
C GLY A 234 -2.72 -1.17 17.03
N ARG A 235 -3.07 -2.43 16.73
CA ARG A 235 -2.76 -3.57 17.60
C ARG A 235 -2.28 -4.80 16.84
N VAL A 236 -1.40 -5.56 17.48
CA VAL A 236 -1.03 -6.92 17.02
C VAL A 236 -2.24 -7.84 17.20
N VAL A 237 -2.62 -8.52 16.13
CA VAL A 237 -3.71 -9.52 16.12
C VAL A 237 -3.13 -10.92 16.23
N LYS A 238 -1.94 -11.14 15.65
CA LYS A 238 -1.28 -12.44 15.69
C LYS A 238 0.24 -12.31 15.72
N GLU A 239 0.84 -13.18 16.51
CA GLU A 239 2.26 -13.50 16.45
C GLU A 239 2.41 -14.95 15.99
N HIS A 240 3.36 -15.19 15.09
CA HIS A 240 3.67 -16.51 14.57
C HIS A 240 5.18 -16.66 14.41
N ASP A 241 5.76 -17.72 14.97
CA ASP A 241 7.16 -18.05 14.77
C ASP A 241 7.28 -18.93 13.52
N ALA A 242 7.96 -18.44 12.49
CA ALA A 242 8.19 -19.18 11.26
C ALA A 242 9.14 -20.37 11.49
N GLU A 243 8.96 -21.43 10.71
CA GLU A 243 9.71 -22.69 10.83
C GLU A 243 11.21 -22.56 10.54
N GLY A 244 11.61 -21.53 9.78
CA GLY A 244 13.00 -21.22 9.47
C GLY A 244 13.20 -19.72 9.23
N ASP A 245 14.39 -19.36 8.73
CA ASP A 245 14.72 -17.98 8.41
C ASP A 245 14.04 -17.56 7.11
N VAL A 246 13.03 -16.69 7.25
CA VAL A 246 12.28 -16.17 6.11
C VAL A 246 13.18 -15.21 5.34
N ALA A 247 13.46 -15.49 4.07
CA ALA A 247 14.21 -14.63 3.16
C ALA A 247 13.37 -13.47 2.63
N ASP A 248 12.12 -13.74 2.28
CA ASP A 248 11.17 -12.73 1.79
C ASP A 248 9.74 -13.14 2.12
N LEU A 249 8.84 -12.16 2.08
CA LEU A 249 7.43 -12.35 2.37
C LEU A 249 6.54 -11.40 1.56
N ALA A 250 5.33 -11.83 1.29
CA ALA A 250 4.26 -11.02 0.73
C ALA A 250 2.93 -11.31 1.45
N ILE A 251 2.03 -10.35 1.46
CA ILE A 251 0.64 -10.50 1.88
C ILE A 251 -0.23 -9.83 0.81
N ASP A 252 -1.32 -10.47 0.39
CA ASP A 252 -2.20 -9.86 -0.60
C ASP A 252 -3.02 -8.72 0.02
N ASP A 253 -3.55 -7.84 -0.83
CA ASP A 253 -4.29 -6.64 -0.41
C ASP A 253 -5.50 -6.93 0.46
N SER A 254 -6.12 -8.09 0.24
CA SER A 254 -7.30 -8.55 0.94
C SER A 254 -6.99 -9.36 2.21
N ALA A 255 -5.70 -9.52 2.56
CA ALA A 255 -5.20 -10.29 3.70
C ALA A 255 -5.81 -11.69 3.79
N GLN A 256 -5.85 -12.41 2.68
CA GLN A 256 -6.31 -13.80 2.59
C GLN A 256 -5.15 -14.77 2.57
N HIS A 257 -4.06 -14.41 1.91
CA HIS A 257 -2.88 -15.23 1.65
C HIS A 257 -1.62 -14.50 2.08
N ILE A 258 -0.68 -15.28 2.62
CA ILE A 258 0.69 -14.87 2.92
C ILE A 258 1.61 -15.82 2.16
N ALA A 259 2.55 -15.27 1.40
CA ALA A 259 3.63 -16.04 0.81
C ALA A 259 4.91 -15.84 1.62
N LEU A 260 5.56 -16.93 1.98
CA LEU A 260 6.86 -16.94 2.65
C LEU A 260 7.86 -17.67 1.78
N ARG A 261 9.06 -17.13 1.63
CA ARG A 261 10.22 -17.85 1.07
C ARG A 261 11.29 -17.94 2.14
N TYR A 262 11.88 -19.11 2.32
CA TYR A 262 12.93 -19.35 3.31
C TYR A 262 14.33 -19.22 2.69
N HIS A 263 15.35 -18.99 3.52
CA HIS A 263 16.75 -18.94 3.08
C HIS A 263 17.32 -20.33 2.77
N ASP A 264 17.02 -21.32 3.60
CA ASP A 264 17.68 -22.65 3.55
C ASP A 264 17.20 -23.50 2.38
N HIS A 265 15.95 -23.29 1.98
CA HIS A 265 15.29 -24.01 0.92
C HIS A 265 14.67 -22.96 0.02
N ASN A 266 14.94 -23.00 -1.29
CA ASN A 266 14.29 -22.13 -2.29
C ASN A 266 12.79 -22.49 -2.45
N GLU A 267 12.21 -23.08 -1.42
CA GLU A 267 10.82 -23.44 -1.26
C GLU A 267 10.04 -22.22 -0.79
N MET A 268 8.80 -22.17 -1.24
CA MET A 268 7.87 -21.11 -0.94
C MET A 268 6.63 -21.72 -0.36
N ILE A 269 6.22 -21.20 0.79
CA ILE A 269 5.04 -21.64 1.51
C ILE A 269 3.96 -20.58 1.34
N LEU A 270 2.77 -21.03 0.95
CA LEU A 270 1.58 -20.21 0.92
C LEU A 270 0.71 -20.54 2.14
N LEU A 271 0.43 -19.53 2.95
CA LEU A 271 -0.38 -19.64 4.16
C LEU A 271 -1.71 -18.90 3.95
N ASP A 272 -2.81 -19.51 4.40
CA ASP A 272 -4.08 -18.81 4.56
C ASP A 272 -4.07 -18.00 5.87
N VAL A 273 -4.44 -16.71 5.81
CA VAL A 273 -4.41 -15.83 6.98
C VAL A 273 -5.39 -16.29 8.07
N ARG A 274 -6.55 -16.85 7.70
CA ARG A 274 -7.50 -17.40 8.68
C ARG A 274 -6.93 -18.63 9.37
N ALA A 275 -6.24 -19.49 8.61
CA ALA A 275 -5.51 -20.62 9.20
C ALA A 275 -4.43 -20.13 10.16
N LEU A 276 -3.65 -19.12 9.77
CA LEU A 276 -2.64 -18.49 10.63
C LEU A 276 -3.25 -17.94 11.93
N LEU A 277 -4.41 -17.26 11.84
CA LEU A 277 -5.13 -16.73 13.00
C LEU A 277 -5.63 -17.85 13.92
N ALA A 278 -6.11 -18.96 13.34
CA ALA A 278 -6.63 -20.12 14.07
C ALA A 278 -5.54 -20.99 14.70
N SER A 279 -4.31 -20.97 14.17
CA SER A 279 -3.19 -21.71 14.74
C SER A 279 -2.97 -21.33 16.21
N PRO A 280 -2.64 -22.27 17.10
CA PRO A 280 -2.37 -21.95 18.50
C PRO A 280 -1.21 -20.95 18.59
N THR A 281 -1.42 -19.85 19.31
CA THR A 281 -0.31 -18.95 19.66
C THR A 281 0.58 -19.70 20.64
N ARG A 282 1.85 -19.92 20.27
CA ARG A 282 2.81 -20.50 21.21
C ARG A 282 2.82 -19.61 22.45
N PRO A 283 2.54 -20.13 23.67
CA PRO A 283 2.59 -19.33 24.87
C PRO A 283 3.95 -18.65 24.90
N LYS A 284 3.95 -17.32 24.99
CA LYS A 284 5.18 -16.58 25.25
C LYS A 284 5.66 -17.14 26.59
N VAL A 285 6.73 -17.92 26.56
CA VAL A 285 7.50 -18.21 27.78
C VAL A 285 8.02 -16.83 28.15
N ILE A 286 7.27 -16.14 29.00
CA ILE A 286 7.77 -14.99 29.72
C ILE A 286 8.87 -15.64 30.52
N ASP A 287 10.10 -15.43 30.08
CA ASP A 287 11.27 -15.75 30.87
C ASP A 287 11.15 -14.83 32.09
N GLU A 288 10.41 -15.30 33.10
CA GLU A 288 10.48 -14.75 34.45
C GLU A 288 11.90 -15.04 34.87
N SER A 289 12.79 -14.12 34.49
CA SER A 289 14.12 -13.99 35.04
C SER A 289 13.91 -13.81 36.53
N THR A 290 13.85 -14.95 37.21
CA THR A 290 13.72 -15.02 38.65
C THR A 290 14.98 -14.31 39.13
N PRO A 291 14.87 -13.20 39.88
CA PRO A 291 16.06 -12.56 40.41
C PRO A 291 16.73 -13.61 41.29
N SER A 292 17.85 -14.14 40.80
CA SER A 292 18.65 -15.14 41.51
C SER A 292 19.12 -14.51 42.81
N ALA A 293 18.40 -14.80 43.89
CA ALA A 293 18.80 -14.47 45.24
C ALA A 293 20.04 -15.30 45.55
N GLY A 294 21.10 -14.61 45.96
CA GLY A 294 22.46 -15.09 45.86
C GLY A 294 22.82 -16.25 46.76
N ASP A 295 23.96 -16.85 46.39
CA ASP A 295 24.88 -17.56 47.29
C ASP A 295 26.30 -17.51 46.69
N PRO A 296 27.36 -17.74 47.50
CA PRO A 296 28.55 -16.90 47.46
C PRO A 296 29.65 -17.39 46.50
N VAL A 297 30.41 -16.38 46.07
CA VAL A 297 31.74 -16.36 45.46
C VAL A 297 32.54 -17.66 45.61
N ILE A 298 32.75 -18.35 44.48
CA ILE A 298 33.92 -19.20 44.27
C ILE A 298 34.74 -18.55 43.15
N GLU A 299 35.90 -18.03 43.56
CA GLU A 299 36.94 -17.47 42.71
C GLU A 299 37.55 -18.61 41.87
N THR A 300 37.22 -18.68 40.58
CA THR A 300 37.82 -19.62 39.63
C THR A 300 38.14 -18.91 38.33
N ALA A 301 39.34 -19.20 37.83
CA ALA A 301 40.12 -18.40 36.88
C ALA A 301 39.46 -18.14 35.51
N ALA A 302 39.83 -16.98 34.96
CA ALA A 302 39.26 -16.33 33.78
C ALA A 302 39.33 -17.15 32.49
N ALA A 303 38.16 -17.49 31.96
CA ALA A 303 37.93 -17.72 30.54
C ALA A 303 37.60 -16.38 29.85
N PRO A 304 37.91 -16.20 28.55
CA PRO A 304 37.64 -14.96 27.83
C PRO A 304 36.15 -14.63 27.89
N ALA A 305 35.85 -13.41 28.32
CA ALA A 305 34.51 -12.88 28.51
C ALA A 305 33.72 -12.99 27.19
N ILE A 306 32.74 -13.89 27.18
CA ILE A 306 31.65 -13.88 26.21
C ILE A 306 30.79 -12.68 26.61
N ASP A 307 30.70 -11.67 25.74
CA ASP A 307 29.81 -10.54 25.95
C ASP A 307 28.39 -11.08 26.22
N PRO A 308 27.75 -10.70 27.34
CA PRO A 308 26.43 -11.21 27.67
C PRO A 308 25.46 -10.85 26.56
N GLU A 309 24.80 -11.88 26.03
CA GLU A 309 23.71 -11.75 25.07
C GLU A 309 22.70 -10.73 25.63
N PRO A 310 22.38 -9.64 24.90
CA PRO A 310 21.53 -8.58 25.44
C PRO A 310 20.17 -9.16 25.84
N PRO A 311 19.65 -8.79 27.03
CA PRO A 311 18.40 -9.35 27.54
C PRO A 311 17.28 -9.12 26.53
N ALA A 312 16.49 -10.17 26.28
CA ALA A 312 15.34 -10.13 25.38
C ALA A 312 14.34 -9.06 25.87
N VAL A 313 14.39 -7.87 25.27
CA VAL A 313 13.50 -6.76 25.62
C VAL A 313 12.07 -7.17 25.28
N ALA A 314 11.16 -7.04 26.25
CA ALA A 314 9.74 -7.24 26.03
C ALA A 314 9.25 -6.24 24.95
N PHE A 315 8.99 -6.74 23.74
CA PHE A 315 8.74 -5.95 22.52
C PHE A 315 7.56 -4.94 22.64
N HIS A 316 6.64 -5.11 23.59
CA HIS A 316 5.53 -4.18 23.82
C HIS A 316 5.71 -3.55 25.21
N LEU A 317 6.38 -2.39 25.26
CA LEU A 317 6.50 -1.58 26.48
C LEU A 317 5.17 -0.89 26.80
N GLY A 318 4.20 -1.67 27.26
CA GLY A 318 2.92 -1.17 27.77
C GLY A 318 2.00 -0.62 26.69
N GLN A 319 0.75 -1.10 26.68
CA GLN A 319 -0.30 -0.36 26.01
C GLN A 319 -0.51 0.93 26.80
N VAL A 320 -0.23 2.10 26.21
CA VAL A 320 -0.79 3.35 26.74
C VAL A 320 -2.30 3.14 26.80
N PRO A 321 -2.94 3.25 27.98
CA PRO A 321 -4.37 2.99 28.10
C PRO A 321 -5.09 3.86 27.07
N LEU A 322 -5.78 3.20 26.14
CA LEU A 322 -6.66 3.86 25.19
C LEU A 322 -7.62 4.70 26.05
N GLY A 323 -7.49 6.03 25.97
CA GLY A 323 -8.37 6.94 26.69
C GLY A 323 -9.83 6.52 26.52
N SER A 324 -10.64 6.76 27.55
CA SER A 324 -12.07 6.41 27.68
C SER A 324 -12.69 5.63 26.50
N VAL A 325 -13.06 4.39 26.76
CA VAL A 325 -13.55 3.38 25.81
C VAL A 325 -14.99 3.67 25.31
N VAL A 326 -15.32 4.94 25.07
CA VAL A 326 -16.56 5.37 24.39
C VAL A 326 -16.65 4.76 22.99
N ALA A 327 -15.51 4.37 22.40
CA ALA A 327 -15.44 3.70 21.10
C ALA A 327 -15.92 2.23 21.08
N LEU A 328 -16.13 1.58 22.24
CA LEU A 328 -16.76 0.24 22.32
C LEU A 328 -18.25 0.28 22.64
N VAL A 329 -18.90 1.46 22.61
CA VAL A 329 -20.36 1.51 22.63
C VAL A 329 -20.87 0.71 21.43
N PRO A 330 -21.80 -0.26 21.63
CA PRO A 330 -22.38 -1.03 20.54
C PRO A 330 -22.76 -0.10 19.40
N ARG A 331 -22.28 -0.39 18.19
CA ARG A 331 -22.60 0.47 17.04
C ARG A 331 -24.11 0.55 16.93
N PRO A 332 -24.68 1.76 16.80
CA PRO A 332 -26.12 1.89 16.59
C PRO A 332 -26.51 1.05 15.38
N VAL A 333 -27.55 0.24 15.54
CA VAL A 333 -28.11 -0.55 14.44
C VAL A 333 -28.56 0.43 13.38
N ILE A 334 -27.84 0.46 12.25
CA ILE A 334 -28.19 1.32 11.13
C ILE A 334 -29.45 0.73 10.51
N GLN A 335 -30.57 1.45 10.62
CA GLN A 335 -31.78 1.05 9.91
C GLN A 335 -31.53 1.17 8.41
N PRO A 336 -31.83 0.12 7.61
CA PRO A 336 -31.76 0.21 6.17
C PRO A 336 -32.63 1.36 5.66
N THR A 337 -32.07 2.21 4.80
CA THR A 337 -32.82 3.29 4.15
C THR A 337 -33.97 2.68 3.33
N ALA A 338 -35.18 3.21 3.49
CA ALA A 338 -36.32 2.72 2.73
C ALA A 338 -36.09 2.93 1.22
N ARG A 339 -36.61 2.05 0.36
CA ARG A 339 -36.40 2.12 -1.10
C ARG A 339 -36.75 3.50 -1.68
N GLY A 340 -37.87 4.10 -1.23
CA GLY A 340 -38.28 5.45 -1.69
C GLY A 340 -37.31 6.55 -1.27
N GLU A 341 -36.76 6.48 -0.05
CA GLU A 341 -35.74 7.41 0.43
C GLU A 341 -34.42 7.24 -0.32
N ALA A 342 -34.03 6.00 -0.62
CA ALA A 342 -32.84 5.71 -1.41
C ALA A 342 -32.97 6.29 -2.84
N ILE A 343 -34.12 6.13 -3.48
CA ILE A 343 -34.41 6.72 -4.80
C ILE A 343 -34.35 8.25 -4.73
N ALA A 344 -35.01 8.86 -3.74
CA ALA A 344 -35.00 10.31 -3.57
C ALA A 344 -33.57 10.85 -3.32
N LEU A 345 -32.75 10.11 -2.56
CA LEU A 345 -31.35 10.45 -2.32
C LEU A 345 -30.52 10.35 -3.61
N LEU A 346 -30.73 9.30 -4.41
CA LEU A 346 -30.05 9.14 -5.70
C LEU A 346 -30.41 10.27 -6.68
N GLU A 347 -31.68 10.68 -6.75
CA GLU A 347 -32.09 11.82 -7.59
C GLU A 347 -31.44 13.14 -7.13
N ARG A 348 -31.29 13.36 -5.81
CA ARG A 348 -30.54 14.52 -5.29
C ARG A 348 -29.06 14.46 -5.68
N TYR A 349 -28.43 13.29 -5.59
CA TYR A 349 -27.03 13.11 -6.02
C TYR A 349 -26.86 13.29 -7.52
N ARG A 350 -27.79 12.78 -8.33
CA ARG A 350 -27.83 12.99 -9.78
C ARG A 350 -27.90 14.49 -10.10
N THR A 351 -28.81 15.21 -9.44
CA THR A 351 -28.95 16.67 -9.60
C THR A 351 -27.66 17.41 -9.25
N LEU A 352 -27.03 17.06 -8.12
CA LEU A 352 -25.76 17.65 -7.70
C LEU A 352 -24.63 17.37 -8.71
N ALA A 353 -24.50 16.12 -9.16
CA ALA A 353 -23.50 15.72 -10.14
C ALA A 353 -23.67 16.47 -11.46
N LEU A 354 -24.90 16.58 -11.97
CA LEU A 354 -25.22 17.36 -13.16
C LEU A 354 -24.88 18.83 -12.99
N ALA A 355 -25.18 19.43 -11.83
CA ALA A 355 -24.81 20.82 -11.54
C ALA A 355 -23.28 21.04 -11.55
N LEU A 356 -22.50 20.12 -10.99
CA LEU A 356 -21.03 20.17 -11.01
C LEU A 356 -20.46 20.02 -12.43
N VAL A 357 -21.04 19.14 -13.25
CA VAL A 357 -20.68 18.98 -14.66
C VAL A 357 -21.00 20.25 -15.44
N GLY A 358 -22.21 20.78 -15.30
CA GLY A 358 -22.62 22.04 -15.95
C GLY A 358 -21.71 23.22 -15.59
N ARG A 359 -21.32 23.34 -14.32
CA ARG A 359 -20.34 24.34 -13.87
C ARG A 359 -18.99 24.15 -14.56
N SER A 360 -18.46 22.92 -14.59
CA SER A 360 -17.16 22.63 -15.21
C SER A 360 -17.14 22.95 -16.70
N ILE A 361 -18.23 22.62 -17.43
CA ILE A 361 -18.38 22.95 -18.85
C ILE A 361 -18.42 24.47 -19.05
N ALA A 362 -19.19 25.19 -18.22
CA ALA A 362 -19.25 26.65 -18.29
C ALA A 362 -17.88 27.30 -18.08
N TYR A 363 -17.09 26.84 -17.11
CA TYR A 363 -15.71 27.30 -16.92
C TYR A 363 -14.82 26.98 -18.13
N ALA A 364 -14.97 25.81 -18.73
CA ALA A 364 -14.18 25.43 -19.90
C ALA A 364 -14.56 26.23 -21.16
N TRP A 365 -15.83 26.66 -21.32
CA TRP A 365 -16.22 27.65 -22.33
C TRP A 365 -15.60 29.02 -22.04
N ASP A 366 -15.70 29.52 -20.80
CA ASP A 366 -15.16 30.82 -20.39
C ASP A 366 -13.65 30.92 -20.62
N GLN A 367 -12.93 29.83 -20.38
CA GLN A 367 -11.47 29.74 -20.58
C GLN A 367 -11.06 29.41 -22.03
N GLY A 368 -12.02 29.25 -22.96
CA GLY A 368 -11.72 28.86 -24.35
C GLY A 368 -11.14 27.45 -24.51
N ARG A 369 -11.28 26.58 -23.50
CA ARG A 369 -10.77 25.19 -23.53
C ARG A 369 -11.64 24.25 -24.35
N LEU A 370 -12.94 24.53 -24.43
CA LEU A 370 -13.92 23.74 -25.20
C LEU A 370 -14.31 24.36 -26.54
N ALA A 371 -13.84 25.56 -26.88
CA ALA A 371 -14.26 26.22 -28.11
C ALA A 371 -13.35 27.37 -28.53
N PHE A 372 -13.09 27.47 -29.84
CA PHE A 372 -12.82 28.75 -30.50
C PHE A 372 -14.17 29.46 -30.73
N PRO A 373 -14.25 30.80 -30.59
CA PRO A 373 -15.47 31.53 -30.88
C PRO A 373 -15.90 31.28 -32.33
N THR A 374 -17.10 30.74 -32.50
CA THR A 374 -17.79 30.71 -33.79
C THR A 374 -18.86 31.79 -33.77
N ASP A 375 -19.20 32.36 -34.94
CA ASP A 375 -20.18 33.45 -35.06
C ASP A 375 -21.60 33.08 -34.56
N GLY A 376 -21.85 31.81 -34.22
CA GLY A 376 -23.14 31.27 -33.78
C GLY A 376 -23.32 31.05 -32.27
N GLY A 377 -22.32 31.33 -31.43
CA GLY A 377 -22.42 31.16 -29.97
C GLY A 377 -21.63 29.98 -29.40
N LEU A 378 -21.96 29.57 -28.16
CA LEU A 378 -21.26 28.46 -27.47
C LEU A 378 -21.59 27.12 -28.13
N PRO A 379 -20.58 26.30 -28.52
CA PRO A 379 -20.83 25.01 -29.15
C PRO A 379 -21.52 24.05 -28.17
N PHE A 380 -22.44 23.24 -28.69
CA PHE A 380 -23.21 22.23 -27.94
C PHE A 380 -24.04 22.76 -26.77
N ARG A 381 -24.38 24.06 -26.78
CA ARG A 381 -25.16 24.70 -25.70
C ARG A 381 -26.51 24.00 -25.46
N THR A 382 -27.15 23.53 -26.53
CA THR A 382 -28.47 22.89 -26.47
C THR A 382 -28.41 21.52 -25.81
N GLU A 383 -27.37 20.75 -26.13
CA GLU A 383 -27.09 19.42 -25.59
C GLU A 383 -26.75 19.49 -24.10
N VAL A 384 -25.92 20.46 -23.72
CA VAL A 384 -25.59 20.73 -22.31
C VAL A 384 -26.83 21.20 -21.54
N ALA A 385 -27.69 22.03 -22.13
CA ALA A 385 -28.96 22.41 -21.52
C ALA A 385 -29.90 21.22 -21.33
N GLY A 386 -29.91 20.26 -22.27
CA GLY A 386 -30.65 19.00 -22.15
C GLY A 386 -30.13 18.12 -21.01
N LEU A 387 -28.81 17.94 -20.90
CA LEU A 387 -28.20 17.19 -19.79
C LEU A 387 -28.53 17.80 -18.41
N LEU A 388 -28.67 19.12 -18.33
CA LEU A 388 -29.02 19.84 -17.12
C LEU A 388 -30.54 19.86 -16.83
N GLY A 389 -31.35 19.16 -17.62
CA GLY A 389 -32.80 19.12 -17.46
C GLY A 389 -33.50 20.45 -17.73
N ARG A 390 -32.88 21.36 -18.50
CA ARG A 390 -33.50 22.66 -18.87
C ARG A 390 -34.38 22.55 -20.11
N THR A 391 -34.25 21.46 -20.85
CA THR A 391 -35.10 21.10 -21.99
C THR A 391 -35.73 19.74 -21.69
N GLU A 392 -37.06 19.71 -21.63
CA GLU A 392 -37.84 18.50 -21.36
C GLU A 392 -38.73 18.14 -22.55
N GLY A 393 -39.15 16.88 -22.62
CA GLY A 393 -40.24 16.46 -23.50
C GLY A 393 -39.87 16.11 -24.95
N LEU A 394 -38.58 16.02 -25.28
CA LEU A 394 -38.13 15.69 -26.64
C LEU A 394 -38.34 14.21 -27.02
N ALA A 395 -38.48 13.32 -26.04
CA ALA A 395 -38.59 11.87 -26.23
C ALA A 395 -39.68 11.24 -25.34
N ARG A 396 -40.87 11.88 -25.26
CA ARG A 396 -41.95 11.39 -24.37
C ARG A 396 -42.40 9.97 -24.70
N ALA A 397 -42.40 9.59 -25.98
CA ALA A 397 -42.80 8.25 -26.41
C ALA A 397 -41.82 7.19 -25.91
N ASP A 398 -40.51 7.42 -26.05
CA ASP A 398 -39.47 6.47 -25.63
C ASP A 398 -39.43 6.29 -24.10
N VAL A 399 -39.70 7.35 -23.33
CA VAL A 399 -39.80 7.27 -21.86
C VAL A 399 -41.01 6.44 -21.44
N GLN A 400 -42.17 6.62 -22.09
CA GLN A 400 -43.38 5.83 -21.81
C GLN A 400 -43.20 4.35 -22.15
N GLU A 401 -42.45 4.04 -23.21
CA GLU A 401 -42.10 2.67 -23.58
C GLU A 401 -41.16 2.01 -22.56
N ALA A 402 -40.15 2.76 -22.09
CA ALA A 402 -39.20 2.28 -21.08
C ALA A 402 -39.86 2.05 -19.70
N GLU A 403 -40.85 2.85 -19.30
CA GLU A 403 -41.57 2.68 -18.03
C GLU A 403 -42.52 1.45 -18.01
N GLN A 404 -42.84 0.91 -19.19
CA GLN A 404 -43.67 -0.30 -19.32
C GLN A 404 -42.84 -1.60 -19.30
N THR A 405 -41.51 -1.50 -19.37
CA THR A 405 -40.57 -2.64 -19.37
C THR A 405 -39.95 -2.80 -17.99
#